data_AF-A0AB38B9P2-F1
#
_entry.id   AF-A0AB38B9P2-F1
#
_cell.length_a   1.000
_cell.length_b   1.000
_cell.length_c   1.000
_cell.angle_alpha   90.00
_cell.angle_beta   90.00
_cell.angle_gamma   90.00
#
_symmetry.space_group_name_H-M   'P 1'
#
loop_
_entity.id
_entity.type
_entity.pdbx_description
1 polymer ?
#
loop_
_entity_poly.entity_id
_entity_poly.type
_entity_poly.pdbx_seq_one_letter_code
_entity_poly.pdbx_strand_id
1 'polypeptide(L)'
;MNGGAALADPCVQPHLPRDRRNGDMTTTALDDVSTDDDHASGAGSIGSGRGLALLLVITSALGLLAAWVITLDKFELLKDPNYKPACSLNPIISCGSVMQSKQAEVFGFPNPMAGLVGFGVVMAVGMALLAGARFRRWYWIGLNIGTGLAAVFCMWLMTQSLYSINALCLWCTLTWCVTILMFWYTTAHNLKHGIIPVPAGLRAAVVEFHWVVPVVWYGVIAMLILTKWWSYWSTLI
;
A
#
# COMPACT_ATOMS: atom_id res chain seq x y z
N MET A 1 -72.58 -45.43 14.80
CA MET A 1 -71.25 -44.96 15.26
C MET A 1 -70.36 -44.88 14.03
N ASN A 2 -70.08 -43.66 13.58
CA ASN A 2 -69.34 -43.34 12.34
C ASN A 2 -67.85 -43.67 12.47
N GLY A 3 -67.29 -44.33 11.45
CA GLY A 3 -65.85 -44.47 11.23
C GLY A 3 -65.35 -43.38 10.27
N GLY A 4 -64.29 -42.67 10.67
CA GLY A 4 -63.72 -41.51 9.99
C GLY A 4 -62.76 -41.86 8.84
N ALA A 5 -62.71 -40.93 7.88
CA ALA A 5 -62.00 -40.98 6.61
C ALA A 5 -60.49 -40.71 6.73
N ALA A 6 -59.72 -41.36 5.86
CA ALA A 6 -58.35 -41.00 5.51
C ALA A 6 -58.33 -40.60 4.03
N LEU A 7 -57.87 -39.38 3.74
CA LEU A 7 -57.57 -38.91 2.39
C LEU A 7 -56.11 -38.47 2.37
N ALA A 8 -55.32 -39.16 1.56
CA ALA A 8 -54.02 -38.73 1.09
C ALA A 8 -54.18 -38.20 -0.33
N ASP A 9 -53.50 -37.11 -0.68
CA ASP A 9 -53.02 -36.92 -2.06
C ASP A 9 -51.89 -35.87 -2.13
N PRO A 10 -50.69 -36.23 -2.60
CA PRO A 10 -49.65 -35.30 -3.00
C PRO A 10 -49.43 -35.27 -4.53
N CYS A 11 -49.05 -34.08 -5.02
CA CYS A 11 -48.33 -33.82 -6.28
C CYS A 11 -49.14 -33.72 -7.58
N VAL A 12 -49.08 -32.54 -8.24
CA VAL A 12 -48.71 -32.30 -9.66
C VAL A 12 -49.11 -30.85 -10.06
N GLN A 13 -48.12 -30.02 -10.40
CA GLN A 13 -48.25 -28.76 -11.20
C GLN A 13 -48.14 -29.11 -12.70
N PRO A 14 -48.58 -28.28 -13.68
CA PRO A 14 -47.76 -27.13 -14.18
C PRO A 14 -48.56 -25.97 -14.83
N HIS A 15 -47.94 -24.81 -15.10
CA HIS A 15 -48.05 -23.97 -16.33
C HIS A 15 -47.29 -22.61 -16.20
N LEU A 16 -46.27 -22.41 -17.06
CA LEU A 16 -45.45 -21.20 -17.34
C LEU A 16 -46.19 -20.20 -18.28
N PRO A 17 -45.61 -19.06 -18.76
CA PRO A 17 -44.62 -18.09 -18.22
C PRO A 17 -45.08 -16.60 -18.39
N ARG A 18 -44.39 -15.61 -17.78
CA ARG A 18 -44.35 -14.24 -18.33
C ARG A 18 -43.08 -13.46 -17.98
N ASP A 19 -42.49 -12.92 -19.03
CA ASP A 19 -41.32 -12.06 -19.17
C ASP A 19 -41.43 -10.74 -18.37
N ARG A 20 -40.35 -10.36 -17.68
CA ARG A 20 -40.04 -8.94 -17.44
C ARG A 20 -38.54 -8.72 -17.27
N ARG A 21 -37.85 -8.62 -18.39
CA ARG A 21 -36.64 -7.80 -18.52
C ARG A 21 -37.01 -6.33 -18.27
N ASN A 22 -36.38 -5.69 -17.29
CA ASN A 22 -36.09 -4.26 -17.34
C ASN A 22 -34.81 -4.02 -16.53
N GLY A 23 -33.74 -3.65 -17.24
CA GLY A 23 -32.59 -3.01 -16.64
C GLY A 23 -32.83 -1.51 -16.53
N ASP A 24 -32.29 -0.92 -15.47
CA ASP A 24 -31.84 0.46 -15.32
C ASP A 24 -30.87 0.39 -14.12
N MET A 25 -29.56 0.28 -14.34
CA MET A 25 -28.59 1.36 -14.57
C MET A 25 -28.48 2.33 -13.38
N THR A 26 -27.31 2.25 -12.74
CA THR A 26 -26.63 3.27 -11.89
C THR A 26 -27.28 3.65 -10.56
N THR A 27 -26.63 3.28 -9.43
CA THR A 27 -26.00 4.21 -8.46
C THR A 27 -25.22 3.39 -7.41
N THR A 28 -23.98 3.83 -7.12
CA THR A 28 -23.11 3.45 -5.99
C THR A 28 -22.71 1.99 -5.78
N ALA A 29 -21.63 1.58 -6.45
CA ALA A 29 -20.74 0.52 -5.99
C ALA A 29 -19.83 1.05 -4.85
N LEU A 30 -20.41 1.30 -3.69
CA LEU A 30 -19.73 1.46 -2.41
C LEU A 30 -20.73 0.98 -1.37
N ASP A 31 -20.58 -0.27 -0.94
CA ASP A 31 -21.01 -0.83 0.35
C ASP A 31 -21.07 -2.34 0.22
N ASP A 32 -19.90 -2.96 0.27
CA ASP A 32 -19.83 -4.33 0.81
C ASP A 32 -18.58 -4.45 1.68
N VAL A 33 -18.67 -3.85 2.86
CA VAL A 33 -17.85 -4.24 4.00
C VAL A 33 -18.69 -5.21 4.82
N SER A 34 -18.85 -6.43 4.31
CA SER A 34 -19.31 -7.54 5.12
C SER A 34 -18.36 -7.73 6.31
N THR A 35 -18.80 -7.29 7.48
CA THR A 35 -18.22 -7.63 8.79
C THR A 35 -18.81 -8.95 9.23
N ASP A 36 -18.14 -10.05 8.91
CA ASP A 36 -18.36 -11.31 9.61
C ASP A 36 -17.54 -11.29 10.91
N ASP A 37 -18.24 -11.11 12.02
CA ASP A 37 -17.73 -11.28 13.38
C ASP A 37 -17.73 -12.77 13.75
N ASP A 38 -16.55 -13.36 13.88
CA ASP A 38 -16.35 -14.64 14.57
C ASP A 38 -15.39 -14.44 15.75
N HIS A 39 -15.97 -14.27 16.94
CA HIS A 39 -15.27 -14.42 18.21
C HIS A 39 -15.17 -15.91 18.58
N ALA A 40 -14.04 -16.57 18.26
CA ALA A 40 -13.59 -17.77 19.00
C ALA A 40 -12.09 -18.07 18.79
N SER A 41 -11.42 -18.32 19.90
CA SER A 41 -9.98 -18.52 20.06
C SER A 41 -9.44 -19.78 19.37
N GLY A 42 -8.42 -19.64 18.52
CA GLY A 42 -7.63 -20.77 18.01
C GLY A 42 -6.96 -20.55 16.64
N ALA A 43 -5.93 -19.70 16.56
CA ALA A 43 -5.01 -19.61 15.43
C ALA A 43 -5.62 -19.57 14.00
N GLY A 44 -6.73 -18.83 13.82
CA GLY A 44 -7.30 -18.57 12.50
C GLY A 44 -6.32 -17.82 11.58
N SER A 45 -6.22 -18.26 10.34
CA SER A 45 -5.51 -17.52 9.29
C SER A 45 -6.39 -16.35 8.81
N ILE A 46 -5.82 -15.14 8.84
CA ILE A 46 -6.50 -13.89 8.50
C ILE A 46 -6.18 -13.59 7.03
N GLY A 47 -7.22 -13.53 6.21
CA GLY A 47 -7.14 -13.10 4.81
C GLY A 47 -7.19 -11.58 4.67
N SER A 48 -6.90 -11.10 3.47
CA SER A 48 -7.05 -9.69 3.10
C SER A 48 -8.22 -9.50 2.16
N GLY A 49 -8.89 -8.35 2.24
CA GLY A 49 -9.77 -7.91 1.16
C GLY A 49 -8.97 -7.69 -0.14
N ARG A 50 -9.65 -7.82 -1.29
CA ARG A 50 -9.04 -7.65 -2.62
C ARG A 50 -8.37 -6.27 -2.80
N GLY A 51 -8.93 -5.23 -2.17
CA GLY A 51 -8.40 -3.87 -2.23
C GLY A 51 -6.99 -3.74 -1.65
N LEU A 52 -6.75 -4.28 -0.45
CA LEU A 52 -5.41 -4.24 0.18
C LEU A 52 -4.42 -5.12 -0.59
N ALA A 53 -4.84 -6.28 -1.10
CA ALA A 53 -3.98 -7.14 -1.90
C ALA A 53 -3.52 -6.44 -3.19
N LEU A 54 -4.44 -5.80 -3.92
CA LEU A 54 -4.12 -4.99 -5.09
C LEU A 54 -3.23 -3.80 -4.74
N LEU A 55 -3.51 -3.11 -3.63
CA LEU A 55 -2.68 -2.01 -3.16
C LEU A 55 -1.24 -2.47 -2.94
N LEU A 56 -1.02 -3.58 -2.23
CA LEU A 56 0.31 -4.14 -1.99
C LEU A 56 1.03 -4.52 -3.29
N VAL A 57 0.32 -5.12 -4.25
CA VAL A 57 0.87 -5.45 -5.58
C VAL A 57 1.27 -4.18 -6.34
N ILE A 58 0.38 -3.19 -6.45
CA ILE A 58 0.65 -1.96 -7.21
C ILE A 58 1.80 -1.17 -6.57
N THR A 59 1.75 -0.98 -5.25
CA THR A 59 2.79 -0.24 -4.51
C THR A 59 4.15 -0.93 -4.58
N SER A 60 4.19 -2.25 -4.45
CA SER A 60 5.43 -3.02 -4.61
C SER A 60 5.93 -3.05 -6.06
N ALA A 61 5.05 -3.07 -7.08
CA ALA A 61 5.47 -2.96 -8.49
C ALA A 61 6.17 -1.63 -8.75
N LEU A 62 5.57 -0.53 -8.28
CA LEU A 62 6.12 0.81 -8.43
C LEU A 62 7.45 0.95 -7.65
N GLY A 63 7.51 0.39 -6.43
CA GLY A 63 8.75 0.35 -5.63
C GLY A 63 9.85 -0.47 -6.27
N LEU A 64 9.53 -1.64 -6.83
CA LEU A 64 10.45 -2.49 -7.59
C LEU A 64 10.97 -1.76 -8.82
N LEU A 65 10.09 -1.14 -9.59
CA LEU A 65 10.46 -0.38 -10.78
C LEU A 65 11.43 0.76 -10.42
N ALA A 66 11.11 1.54 -9.37
CA ALA A 66 11.98 2.61 -8.89
C ALA A 66 13.35 2.06 -8.46
N ALA A 67 13.37 1.01 -7.64
CA ALA A 67 14.60 0.38 -7.16
C ALA A 67 15.45 -0.18 -8.31
N TRP A 68 14.81 -0.78 -9.31
CA TRP A 68 15.46 -1.32 -10.51
C TRP A 68 16.13 -0.21 -11.31
N VAL A 69 15.38 0.85 -11.64
CA VAL A 69 15.92 1.99 -12.41
C VAL A 69 17.06 2.67 -11.67
N ILE A 70 16.92 2.96 -10.37
CA ILE A 70 18.00 3.57 -9.58
C ILE A 70 19.25 2.68 -9.57
N THR A 71 19.07 1.36 -9.48
CA THR A 71 20.19 0.41 -9.50
C THR A 71 20.94 0.44 -10.84
N LEU A 72 20.19 0.46 -11.96
CA LEU A 72 20.79 0.57 -13.30
C LEU A 72 21.52 1.91 -13.48
N ASP A 73 20.89 3.02 -13.10
CA ASP A 73 21.49 4.35 -13.20
C ASP A 73 22.77 4.44 -12.36
N LYS A 74 22.80 3.81 -11.18
CA LYS A 74 23.99 3.75 -10.32
C LYS A 74 25.11 2.97 -10.99
N PHE A 75 24.83 1.84 -11.63
CA PHE A 75 25.84 1.10 -12.39
C PHE A 75 26.40 1.88 -13.57
N GLU A 76 25.58 2.67 -14.25
CA GLU A 76 26.08 3.49 -15.36
C GLU A 76 26.94 4.65 -14.84
N LEU A 77 26.55 5.27 -13.73
CA LEU A 77 27.35 6.31 -13.07
C LEU A 77 28.71 5.79 -12.54
N LEU A 78 28.78 4.50 -12.18
CA LEU A 78 30.03 3.82 -11.82
C LEU A 78 30.97 3.61 -13.02
N LYS A 79 30.43 3.52 -14.24
CA LYS A 79 31.23 3.40 -15.47
C LYS A 79 31.63 4.77 -16.02
N ASP A 80 30.70 5.72 -16.02
CA ASP A 80 30.91 7.10 -16.45
C ASP A 80 30.37 8.07 -15.39
N PRO A 81 31.25 8.73 -14.62
CA PRO A 81 30.86 9.74 -13.64
C PRO A 81 30.09 10.94 -14.23
N ASN A 82 30.17 11.16 -15.55
CA ASN A 82 29.45 12.23 -16.24
C ASN A 82 28.06 11.79 -16.73
N TYR A 83 27.67 10.54 -16.52
CA TYR A 83 26.33 10.05 -16.86
C TYR A 83 25.26 10.86 -16.12
N LYS A 84 24.26 11.33 -16.87
CA LYS A 84 23.13 12.08 -16.33
C LYS A 84 21.88 11.19 -16.30
N PRO A 85 21.42 10.77 -15.10
CA PRO A 85 20.19 10.00 -14.98
C PRO A 85 19.00 10.79 -15.53
N ALA A 86 18.05 10.10 -16.16
CA ALA A 86 16.89 10.72 -16.80
C ALA A 86 16.03 11.56 -15.84
N CYS A 87 16.05 11.23 -14.55
CA CYS A 87 15.33 11.97 -13.51
C CYS A 87 16.11 13.16 -12.92
N SER A 88 17.29 13.50 -13.48
CA SER A 88 18.05 14.71 -13.11
C SER A 88 17.69 15.87 -14.04
N LEU A 89 16.60 16.58 -13.72
CA LEU A 89 16.02 17.63 -14.56
C LEU A 89 16.60 19.01 -14.27
N ASN A 90 16.90 19.29 -13.00
CA ASN A 90 17.42 20.58 -12.56
C ASN A 90 18.31 20.38 -11.31
N PRO A 91 19.01 21.42 -10.82
CA PRO A 91 19.90 21.28 -9.67
C PRO A 91 19.20 20.81 -8.38
N ILE A 92 17.90 21.08 -8.23
CA ILE A 92 17.09 20.64 -7.08
C ILE A 92 16.59 19.21 -7.28
N ILE A 93 16.10 18.86 -8.47
CA ILE A 93 15.59 17.55 -8.85
C ILE A 93 16.74 16.80 -9.54
N SER A 94 17.63 16.21 -8.73
CA SER A 94 18.88 15.59 -9.19
C SER A 94 19.09 14.23 -8.54
N CYS A 95 18.73 13.17 -9.26
CA CYS A 95 18.99 11.79 -8.84
C CYS A 95 20.49 11.50 -8.74
N GLY A 96 21.31 12.08 -9.62
CA GLY A 96 22.76 11.86 -9.62
C GLY A 96 23.42 12.30 -8.32
N SER A 97 23.09 13.49 -7.81
CA SER A 97 23.64 14.01 -6.55
C SER A 97 23.27 13.14 -5.35
N VAL A 98 22.04 12.63 -5.30
CA VAL A 98 21.56 11.73 -4.25
C VAL A 98 22.29 10.38 -4.34
N MET A 99 22.47 9.84 -5.54
CA MET A 99 23.12 8.54 -5.75
C MET A 99 24.62 8.54 -5.46
N GLN A 100 25.32 9.67 -5.61
CA GLN A 100 26.74 9.79 -5.28
C GLN A 100 26.99 10.04 -3.79
N SER A 101 25.94 10.33 -3.02
CA SER A 101 26.07 10.59 -1.58
C SER A 101 26.43 9.32 -0.80
N LYS A 102 27.12 9.48 0.34
CA LYS A 102 27.42 8.37 1.26
C LYS A 102 26.15 7.71 1.82
N GLN A 103 25.08 8.50 1.92
CA GLN A 103 23.77 8.05 2.39
C GLN A 103 23.09 7.10 1.41
N ALA A 104 23.56 6.98 0.16
CA ALA A 104 23.06 5.98 -0.78
C ALA A 104 23.50 4.55 -0.46
N GLU A 105 24.48 4.36 0.44
CA GLU A 105 25.11 3.07 0.76
C GLU A 105 25.26 2.87 2.29
N VAL A 106 24.19 3.10 3.06
CA VAL A 106 24.23 3.12 4.54
C VAL A 106 24.63 1.78 5.13
N PHE A 107 24.17 0.69 4.52
CA PHE A 107 24.41 -0.67 4.99
C PHE A 107 25.63 -1.33 4.34
N GLY A 108 26.50 -0.54 3.69
CA GLY A 108 27.66 -1.05 2.93
C GLY A 108 27.31 -1.61 1.56
N PHE A 109 26.04 -1.57 1.17
CA PHE A 109 25.55 -1.87 -0.18
C PHE A 109 24.58 -0.77 -0.63
N PRO A 110 24.35 -0.60 -1.94
CA PRO A 110 23.41 0.40 -2.44
C PRO A 110 22.00 0.16 -1.89
N ASN A 111 21.43 1.16 -1.20
CA ASN A 111 20.08 1.09 -0.64
C ASN A 111 18.99 0.60 -1.64
N PRO A 112 19.04 0.96 -2.95
CA PRO A 112 18.11 0.42 -3.95
C PRO A 112 18.09 -1.10 -4.02
N MET A 113 19.20 -1.79 -3.73
CA MET A 113 19.24 -3.26 -3.72
C MET A 113 18.43 -3.85 -2.56
N ALA A 114 18.43 -3.22 -1.38
CA ALA A 114 17.49 -3.61 -0.32
C ALA A 114 16.04 -3.39 -0.75
N GLY A 115 15.78 -2.31 -1.50
CA GLY A 115 14.49 -2.05 -2.11
C GLY A 115 14.03 -3.19 -3.03
N LEU A 116 14.90 -3.68 -3.93
CA LEU A 116 14.60 -4.80 -4.82
C LEU A 116 14.13 -6.04 -4.05
N VAL A 117 14.84 -6.39 -2.96
CA VAL A 117 14.48 -7.54 -2.13
C VAL A 117 13.17 -7.27 -1.37
N GLY A 118 13.08 -6.13 -0.69
CA GLY A 118 11.93 -5.80 0.16
C GLY A 118 10.62 -5.69 -0.63
N PHE A 119 10.62 -4.94 -1.72
CA PHE A 119 9.44 -4.82 -2.58
C PHE A 119 9.15 -6.13 -3.31
N GLY A 120 10.17 -6.92 -3.69
CA GLY A 120 9.98 -8.26 -4.26
C GLY A 120 9.25 -9.20 -3.31
N VAL A 121 9.63 -9.21 -2.03
CA VAL A 121 8.93 -9.98 -1.00
C VAL A 121 7.47 -9.52 -0.88
N VAL A 122 7.22 -8.21 -0.75
CA VAL A 122 5.84 -7.71 -0.59
C VAL A 122 4.98 -7.94 -1.83
N MET A 123 5.56 -7.87 -3.03
CA MET A 123 4.90 -8.28 -4.27
C MET A 123 4.41 -9.72 -4.20
N ALA A 124 5.28 -10.64 -3.78
CA ALA A 124 4.91 -12.04 -3.61
C ALA A 124 3.79 -12.23 -2.56
N VAL A 125 3.82 -11.47 -1.46
CA VAL A 125 2.73 -11.45 -0.47
C VAL A 125 1.42 -10.98 -1.08
N GLY A 126 1.44 -9.86 -1.79
CA GLY A 126 0.26 -9.30 -2.45
C GLY A 126 -0.36 -10.29 -3.45
N MET A 127 0.48 -10.92 -4.28
CA MET A 127 0.04 -11.94 -5.23
C MET A 127 -0.51 -13.18 -4.54
N ALA A 128 0.11 -13.63 -3.44
CA ALA A 128 -0.41 -14.75 -2.64
C ALA A 128 -1.80 -14.42 -2.05
N LEU A 129 -2.02 -13.20 -1.57
CA LEU A 129 -3.33 -12.75 -1.08
C LEU A 129 -4.38 -12.74 -2.21
N LEU A 130 -4.01 -12.31 -3.42
CA LEU A 130 -4.91 -12.37 -4.59
C LEU A 130 -5.25 -13.81 -4.99
N ALA A 131 -4.32 -14.75 -4.81
CA ALA A 131 -4.55 -16.18 -4.99
C ALA A 131 -5.40 -16.82 -3.86
N GLY A 132 -5.80 -16.05 -2.85
CA GLY A 132 -6.65 -16.51 -1.74
C GLY A 132 -5.88 -17.00 -0.52
N ALA A 133 -4.57 -16.77 -0.44
CA ALA A 133 -3.78 -17.13 0.75
C ALA A 133 -4.29 -16.36 1.98
N ARG A 134 -4.26 -17.04 3.13
CA ARG A 134 -4.58 -16.47 4.44
C ARG A 134 -3.37 -16.64 5.36
N PHE A 135 -2.95 -15.55 6.02
CA PHE A 135 -1.74 -15.56 6.84
C PHE A 135 -2.06 -15.55 8.34
N ARG A 136 -1.17 -16.13 9.15
CA ARG A 136 -1.31 -16.11 10.62
C ARG A 136 -1.02 -14.70 11.15
N ARG A 137 -1.56 -14.37 12.33
CA ARG A 137 -1.40 -13.06 12.99
C ARG A 137 0.05 -12.57 13.08
N TRP A 138 1.01 -13.46 13.37
CA TRP A 138 2.43 -13.09 13.49
C TRP A 138 3.01 -12.56 12.17
N TYR A 139 2.53 -13.08 11.03
CA TYR A 139 2.99 -12.68 9.72
C TYR A 139 2.53 -11.25 9.38
N TRP A 140 1.28 -10.94 9.71
CA TRP A 140 0.71 -9.60 9.59
C TRP A 140 1.44 -8.57 10.47
N ILE A 141 1.85 -8.96 11.68
CA ILE A 141 2.69 -8.13 12.55
C ILE A 141 4.08 -7.95 11.93
N GLY A 142 4.70 -9.03 11.45
CA GLY A 142 6.01 -8.98 10.79
C GLY A 142 6.01 -8.08 9.55
N LEU A 143 4.98 -8.17 8.70
CA LEU A 143 4.81 -7.30 7.54
C LEU A 143 4.66 -5.83 7.95
N ASN A 144 3.93 -5.56 9.03
CA ASN A 144 3.74 -4.20 9.52
C ASN A 144 5.01 -3.61 10.13
N ILE A 145 5.77 -4.42 10.88
CA ILE A 145 7.08 -4.02 11.40
C ILE A 145 8.04 -3.77 10.23
N GLY A 146 8.09 -4.66 9.24
CA GLY A 146 8.94 -4.51 8.07
C GLY A 146 8.63 -3.24 7.27
N THR A 147 7.36 -3.00 6.95
CA THR A 147 6.93 -1.78 6.24
C THR A 147 7.11 -0.52 7.10
N GLY A 148 6.93 -0.61 8.41
CA GLY A 148 7.18 0.48 9.35
C GLY A 148 8.66 0.86 9.45
N LEU A 149 9.56 -0.12 9.56
CA LEU A 149 11.00 0.11 9.53
C LEU A 149 11.44 0.72 8.18
N ALA A 150 10.89 0.22 7.07
CA ALA A 150 11.12 0.80 5.76
C ALA A 150 10.63 2.25 5.67
N ALA A 151 9.45 2.56 6.22
CA ALA A 151 8.92 3.92 6.25
C ALA A 151 9.83 4.85 7.07
N VAL A 152 10.25 4.44 8.27
CA VAL A 152 11.18 5.23 9.11
C VAL A 152 12.50 5.47 8.39
N PHE A 153 13.08 4.43 7.78
CA PHE A 153 14.32 4.56 7.02
C PHE A 153 14.17 5.50 5.82
N CYS A 154 13.04 5.43 5.11
CA CYS A 154 12.69 6.35 4.03
C CYS A 154 12.59 7.81 4.51
N MET A 155 11.92 8.06 5.64
CA MET A 155 11.82 9.41 6.21
C MET A 155 13.19 9.95 6.60
N TRP A 156 14.04 9.11 7.18
CA TRP A 156 15.40 9.51 7.49
C TRP A 156 16.19 9.85 6.21
N LEU A 157 16.15 9.03 5.17
CA LEU A 157 16.80 9.33 3.88
C LEU A 157 16.25 10.60 3.23
N MET A 158 14.95 10.85 3.34
CA MET A 158 14.33 12.10 2.88
C MET A 158 14.91 13.31 3.62
N THR A 159 15.05 13.24 4.96
CA THR A 159 15.68 14.34 5.72
C THR A 159 17.14 14.57 5.30
N GLN A 160 17.90 13.50 5.03
CA GLN A 160 19.27 13.64 4.52
C GLN A 160 19.31 14.28 3.13
N SER A 161 18.36 13.91 2.26
CA SER A 161 18.26 14.47 0.91
C SER A 161 17.94 15.98 0.96
N LEU A 162 16.98 16.36 1.81
CA LEU A 162 16.54 17.76 1.98
C LEU A 162 17.59 18.66 2.65
N TYR A 163 18.20 18.20 3.74
CA TYR A 163 18.99 19.06 4.62
C TYR A 163 20.50 18.87 4.46
N SER A 164 20.98 17.70 4.04
CA SER A 164 22.41 17.44 3.85
C SER A 164 22.82 17.58 2.37
N ILE A 165 22.09 16.93 1.46
CA ILE A 165 22.43 16.89 0.02
C ILE A 165 21.88 18.12 -0.72
N ASN A 166 20.76 18.66 -0.24
CA ASN A 166 20.00 19.74 -0.88
C ASN A 166 19.51 19.39 -2.29
N ALA A 167 19.14 18.12 -2.50
CA ALA A 167 18.58 17.62 -3.75
C ALA A 167 17.44 16.61 -3.49
N LEU A 168 16.56 16.46 -4.47
CA LEU A 168 15.38 15.62 -4.45
C LEU A 168 15.41 14.65 -5.62
N CYS A 169 15.23 13.36 -5.34
CA CYS A 169 15.18 12.31 -6.35
C CYS A 169 13.72 11.90 -6.57
N LEU A 170 13.24 11.93 -7.82
CA LEU A 170 11.86 11.55 -8.15
C LEU A 170 11.59 10.07 -7.90
N TRP A 171 12.56 9.19 -8.21
CA TRP A 171 12.42 7.77 -7.94
C TRP A 171 12.38 7.47 -6.44
N CYS A 172 13.25 8.11 -5.66
CA CYS A 172 13.19 7.98 -4.20
C CYS A 172 11.84 8.51 -3.68
N THR A 173 11.36 9.63 -4.21
CA THR A 173 10.02 10.19 -3.90
C THR A 173 8.91 9.19 -4.13
N LEU A 174 8.92 8.53 -5.28
CA LEU A 174 8.00 7.44 -5.54
C LEU A 174 8.15 6.32 -4.52
N THR A 175 9.38 5.89 -4.20
CA THR A 175 9.66 4.82 -3.23
C THR A 175 9.08 5.12 -1.86
N TRP A 176 9.35 6.29 -1.27
CA TRP A 176 8.83 6.57 0.07
C TRP A 176 7.33 6.81 0.07
N CYS A 177 6.74 7.35 -1.00
CA CYS A 177 5.28 7.42 -1.15
C CYS A 177 4.63 6.03 -1.11
N VAL A 178 5.11 5.09 -1.92
CA VAL A 178 4.50 3.74 -1.94
C VAL A 178 4.71 3.01 -0.62
N THR A 179 5.86 3.20 0.05
CA THR A 179 6.12 2.61 1.37
C THR A 179 5.20 3.17 2.46
N ILE A 180 4.87 4.47 2.44
CA ILE A 180 3.91 5.07 3.39
C ILE A 180 2.53 4.43 3.22
N LEU A 181 2.04 4.29 1.97
CA LEU A 181 0.75 3.62 1.71
C LEU A 181 0.77 2.19 2.22
N MET A 182 1.82 1.43 1.90
CA MET A 182 1.96 0.05 2.35
C MET A 182 1.89 -0.06 3.87
N PHE A 183 2.67 0.75 4.58
CA PHE A 183 2.70 0.76 6.04
C PHE A 183 1.35 1.13 6.64
N TRP A 184 0.76 2.22 6.18
CA TRP A 184 -0.51 2.71 6.73
C TRP A 184 -1.65 1.73 6.50
N TYR A 185 -1.82 1.23 5.26
CA TYR A 185 -2.93 0.32 4.96
C TYR A 185 -2.73 -1.07 5.58
N THR A 186 -1.48 -1.52 5.76
CA THR A 186 -1.19 -2.72 6.57
C THR A 186 -1.52 -2.50 8.05
N THR A 187 -1.20 -1.31 8.58
CA THR A 187 -1.55 -0.94 9.96
C THR A 187 -3.05 -0.86 10.14
N ALA A 188 -3.78 -0.22 9.23
CA ALA A 188 -5.24 -0.13 9.24
C ALA A 188 -5.89 -1.52 9.17
N HIS A 189 -5.35 -2.43 8.36
CA HIS A 189 -5.78 -3.83 8.33
C HIS A 189 -5.59 -4.53 9.68
N ASN A 190 -4.44 -4.36 10.31
CA ASN A 190 -4.13 -4.95 11.62
C ASN A 190 -5.04 -4.40 12.72
N LEU A 191 -5.34 -3.10 12.68
CA LEU A 191 -6.28 -2.44 13.58
C LEU A 191 -7.71 -2.95 13.37
N LYS A 192 -8.14 -3.09 12.12
CA LYS A 192 -9.48 -3.58 11.77
C LYS A 192 -9.70 -5.02 12.24
N HIS A 193 -8.70 -5.89 12.18
CA HIS A 193 -8.82 -7.30 12.58
C HIS A 193 -8.45 -7.57 14.04
N GLY A 194 -8.28 -6.53 14.88
CA GLY A 194 -7.95 -6.68 16.29
C GLY A 194 -6.57 -7.32 16.54
N ILE A 195 -5.69 -7.31 15.54
CA ILE A 195 -4.32 -7.82 15.65
C ILE A 195 -3.50 -6.93 16.58
N ILE A 196 -3.80 -5.63 16.60
CA ILE A 196 -3.31 -4.68 17.59
C ILE A 196 -4.52 -4.29 18.46
N PRO A 197 -4.48 -4.51 19.79
CA PRO A 197 -5.59 -4.19 20.66
C PRO A 197 -5.71 -2.67 20.81
N VAL A 198 -6.81 -2.10 20.31
CA VAL A 198 -7.05 -0.65 20.28
C VAL A 198 -8.50 -0.37 20.70
N PRO A 199 -8.77 0.71 21.45
CA PRO A 199 -10.13 1.08 21.85
C PRO A 199 -11.08 1.22 20.65
N ALA A 200 -12.35 0.84 20.85
CA ALA A 200 -13.36 0.78 19.80
C ALA A 200 -13.55 2.10 19.03
N GLY A 201 -13.47 3.25 19.73
CA GLY A 201 -13.57 4.57 19.10
C GLY A 201 -12.43 4.86 18.10
N LEU A 202 -11.22 4.41 18.40
CA LEU A 202 -10.08 4.58 17.50
C LEU A 202 -10.14 3.59 16.32
N ARG A 203 -10.68 2.39 16.51
CA ARG A 203 -10.97 1.46 15.40
C ARG A 203 -11.99 2.05 14.43
N ALA A 204 -13.07 2.65 14.94
CA ALA A 204 -14.08 3.32 14.14
C ALA A 204 -13.49 4.51 13.35
N ALA A 205 -12.74 5.38 14.04
CA ALA A 205 -12.08 6.52 13.42
C ALA A 205 -11.10 6.10 12.30
N VAL A 206 -10.34 5.02 12.48
CA VAL A 206 -9.42 4.54 11.45
C VAL A 206 -10.16 3.97 10.23
N VAL A 207 -11.32 3.33 10.42
CA VAL A 207 -12.12 2.82 9.30
C VAL A 207 -12.78 3.96 8.53
N GLU A 208 -13.26 4.99 9.22
CA GLU A 208 -13.94 6.15 8.61
C GLU A 208 -12.95 7.13 7.96
N PHE A 209 -11.83 7.42 8.63
CA PHE A 209 -10.82 8.41 8.21
C PHE A 209 -9.52 7.78 7.72
N HIS A 210 -9.59 6.57 7.16
CA HIS A 210 -8.40 5.84 6.71
C HIS A 210 -7.57 6.61 5.67
N TRP A 211 -8.15 7.55 4.91
CA TRP A 211 -7.41 8.33 3.91
C TRP A 211 -6.72 9.58 4.49
N VAL A 212 -7.17 10.06 5.65
CA VAL A 212 -6.69 11.31 6.25
C VAL A 212 -5.21 11.19 6.63
N VAL A 213 -4.79 10.08 7.22
CA VAL A 213 -3.40 9.93 7.67
C VAL A 213 -2.41 9.96 6.51
N PRO A 214 -2.57 9.19 5.41
CA PRO A 214 -1.71 9.33 4.24
C PRO A 214 -1.71 10.74 3.66
N VAL A 215 -2.89 11.37 3.51
CA VAL A 215 -2.99 12.72 2.93
C VAL A 215 -2.27 13.75 3.80
N VAL A 216 -2.46 13.72 5.11
CA VAL A 216 -1.77 14.61 6.04
C VAL A 216 -0.27 14.35 6.00
N TRP A 217 0.17 13.10 5.98
CA TRP A 217 1.59 12.77 5.88
C TRP A 217 2.21 13.33 4.60
N TYR A 218 1.57 13.14 3.45
CA TYR A 218 2.01 13.73 2.19
C TYR A 218 1.97 15.26 2.20
N GLY A 219 0.93 15.85 2.79
CA GLY A 219 0.80 17.30 2.93
C GLY A 219 1.95 17.89 3.74
N VAL A 220 2.31 17.27 4.87
CA VAL A 220 3.47 17.67 5.68
C VAL A 220 4.75 17.59 4.87
N ILE A 221 4.99 16.50 4.16
CA ILE A 221 6.23 16.37 3.39
C ILE A 221 6.28 17.35 2.21
N ALA A 222 5.17 17.54 1.50
CA ALA A 222 5.06 18.53 0.43
C ALA A 222 5.31 19.95 0.97
N MET A 223 4.77 20.29 2.14
CA MET A 223 5.04 21.55 2.82
C MET A 223 6.53 21.72 3.15
N LEU A 224 7.19 20.68 3.67
CA LEU A 224 8.63 20.72 3.96
C LEU A 224 9.47 20.94 2.69
N ILE A 225 9.11 20.27 1.58
CA ILE A 225 9.76 20.46 0.27
C ILE A 225 9.56 21.89 -0.25
N LEU A 226 8.32 22.39 -0.22
CA LEU A 226 7.98 23.72 -0.71
C LEU A 226 8.68 24.83 0.08
N THR A 227 8.69 24.72 1.41
CA THR A 227 9.33 25.70 2.29
C THR A 227 10.86 25.69 2.15
N LYS A 228 11.47 24.52 1.98
CA LYS A 228 12.93 24.39 1.81
C LYS A 228 13.45 25.11 0.56
N TRP A 229 12.73 25.03 -0.56
CA TRP A 229 13.14 25.63 -1.84
C TRP A 229 12.27 26.82 -2.27
N TRP A 230 11.56 27.45 -1.32
CA TRP A 230 10.64 28.55 -1.59
C TRP A 230 11.25 29.66 -2.45
N SER A 231 12.48 30.07 -2.13
CA SER A 231 13.22 31.10 -2.87
C SER A 231 13.43 30.74 -4.34
N TYR A 232 13.72 29.47 -4.66
CA TYR A 232 13.86 29.01 -6.04
C TYR A 232 12.52 29.04 -6.77
N TRP A 233 11.45 28.53 -6.15
CA TRP A 233 10.12 28.53 -6.78
C TRP A 233 9.60 29.94 -7.05
N SER A 234 9.85 30.88 -6.13
CA SER A 234 9.46 32.28 -6.31
C SER A 234 10.20 33.00 -7.44
N THR A 235 11.32 32.47 -7.93
CA THR A 235 12.03 33.03 -9.10
C THR A 235 11.50 32.50 -10.44
N LEU A 236 10.65 31.48 -10.42
CA LEU A 236 10.08 30.86 -11.62
C LEU A 236 8.66 31.37 -11.96
N ILE A 237 8.03 32.08 -11.01
CA ILE A 237 6.73 32.78 -11.14
C ILE A 237 7.00 34.24 -11.43
#